data_AF-A0A0D7VXN5-F1
#
_entry.id   AF-A0A0D7VXN5-F1
#
_cell.length_a   1.000
_cell.length_b   1.000
_cell.length_c   1.000
_cell.angle_alpha   90.00
_cell.angle_beta   90.00
_cell.angle_gamma   90.00
#
_symmetry.space_group_name_H-M   'P 1'
#
loop_
_entity.id
_entity.type
_entity.pdbx_description
1 polymer ?
#
loop_
_entity_poly.entity_id
_entity_poly.type
_entity_poly.pdbx_seq_one_letter_code
_entity_poly.pdbx_strand_id
1 'polypeptide(L)'
;MSVSCNDDEETAGEPYFIIEENPTGLSVDINGITQSYVVRSNQSWEVVAQSEGEWVKAFPSKGDDDGIFKFIVEENNTFDARVMNFAFLVNGKEQPALFRVEQEANVPFITVQNAEEGISVASAGGNFQINLSTNVEWTYQITNGDWIQDIETTETSIKLSAEKNKGTERSATLTVSSANHPTLSKSVTITQLDGSIVLEEHFDWLTYGSTIFYTTSGEKRMDSWTQDEMDRGWTSTPNTSSSNQQVVYARTGFVKLGKTGYGGDLVSPKFLILDEETDVKVTFKAVPYQTKGGTQDDNTLNVGVIGPGTTSVDAFTISNWPDYDADPDCTAIWEDASATYTFTITGATAETQLQLLGGDFALVGVGKGKNRIFLDDIKVEIID
;
A
#
# COMPACT_ATOMS: atom_id res chain seq x y z
N MET A 1 -66.67 -35.25 58.84
CA MET A 1 -66.08 -35.33 57.49
C MET A 1 -66.21 -33.94 56.90
N SER A 2 -65.19 -33.29 56.35
CA SER A 2 -63.90 -33.75 55.86
C SER A 2 -63.15 -32.52 55.36
N VAL A 3 -61.84 -32.46 55.66
CA VAL A 3 -60.75 -31.95 54.80
C VAL A 3 -60.83 -30.45 54.46
N SER A 4 -60.06 -29.55 55.09
CA SER A 4 -58.58 -29.36 55.05
C SER A 4 -58.02 -29.10 53.66
N CYS A 5 -57.68 -27.85 53.37
CA CYS A 5 -56.40 -27.48 52.75
C CYS A 5 -56.01 -26.11 53.31
N ASN A 6 -54.82 -26.04 53.91
CA ASN A 6 -54.14 -24.79 54.27
C ASN A 6 -53.80 -24.05 52.98
N ASP A 7 -54.04 -22.74 52.97
CA ASP A 7 -53.39 -21.84 52.04
C ASP A 7 -51.90 -21.79 52.45
N ASP A 8 -51.03 -22.26 51.55
CA ASP A 8 -49.60 -22.05 51.64
C ASP A 8 -49.32 -20.55 51.41
N GLU A 9 -49.08 -19.80 52.49
CA GLU A 9 -48.40 -18.51 52.38
C GLU A 9 -46.95 -18.77 51.94
N GLU A 10 -46.66 -18.59 50.64
CA GLU A 10 -45.29 -18.40 50.18
C GLU A 10 -44.68 -17.22 50.96
N THR A 11 -43.76 -17.51 51.87
CA THR A 11 -42.91 -16.48 52.46
C THR A 11 -42.05 -15.86 51.36
N ALA A 12 -42.50 -14.73 50.80
CA ALA A 12 -41.69 -13.89 49.94
C ALA A 12 -40.44 -13.45 50.74
N GLY A 13 -39.26 -13.84 50.28
CA GLY A 13 -37.99 -13.45 50.90
C GLY A 13 -37.81 -11.93 50.95
N GLU A 14 -36.91 -11.43 51.81
CA GLU A 14 -36.64 -9.98 51.91
C GLU A 14 -36.32 -9.36 50.54
N PRO A 15 -36.79 -8.13 50.24
CA PRO A 15 -36.60 -7.50 48.94
C PRO A 15 -35.11 -7.18 48.73
N TYR A 16 -34.56 -7.55 47.57
CA TYR A 16 -33.18 -7.25 47.19
C TYR A 16 -33.07 -6.94 45.69
N PHE A 17 -32.06 -6.14 45.35
CA PHE A 17 -31.62 -5.84 43.99
C PHE A 17 -30.11 -5.61 44.02
N ILE A 18 -29.37 -6.41 43.24
CA ILE A 18 -27.91 -6.37 43.16
C ILE A 18 -27.52 -6.52 41.70
N ILE A 19 -26.53 -5.73 41.26
CA ILE A 19 -25.82 -5.99 40.00
C ILE A 19 -24.53 -6.70 40.39
N GLU A 20 -24.26 -7.88 39.82
CA GLU A 20 -23.04 -8.63 40.12
C GLU A 20 -21.80 -7.74 39.94
N GLU A 21 -20.81 -7.89 40.84
CA GLU A 21 -19.59 -7.04 40.94
C GLU A 21 -19.82 -5.57 41.34
N ASN A 22 -21.06 -5.13 41.55
CA ASN A 22 -21.42 -3.75 41.92
C ASN A 22 -20.74 -2.65 41.07
N PRO A 23 -20.79 -2.74 39.72
CA PRO A 23 -20.18 -1.74 38.85
C PRO A 23 -20.86 -0.39 39.00
N THR A 24 -20.07 0.68 38.99
CA THR A 24 -20.56 2.07 39.06
C THR A 24 -20.53 2.78 37.71
N GLY A 25 -19.96 2.16 36.68
CA GLY A 25 -19.86 2.74 35.36
C GLY A 25 -19.19 1.83 34.33
N LEU A 26 -19.03 2.39 33.14
CA LEU A 26 -18.41 1.77 31.97
C LEU A 26 -17.61 2.83 31.22
N SER A 27 -16.32 2.59 31.03
CA SER A 27 -15.45 3.41 30.17
C SER A 27 -15.27 2.72 28.83
N VAL A 28 -15.51 3.44 27.74
CA VAL A 28 -15.54 2.89 26.38
C VAL A 28 -14.61 3.68 25.47
N ASP A 29 -13.86 2.98 24.62
CA ASP A 29 -13.09 3.63 23.57
C ASP A 29 -13.98 4.14 22.43
N ILE A 30 -13.34 4.71 21.41
CA ILE A 30 -14.05 5.33 20.29
C ILE A 30 -14.97 4.36 19.53
N ASN A 31 -14.67 3.06 19.48
CA ASN A 31 -15.37 2.08 18.65
C ASN A 31 -16.71 1.65 19.23
N GLY A 32 -16.97 1.98 20.50
CA GLY A 32 -18.15 1.48 21.20
C GLY A 32 -17.97 0.05 21.72
N ILE A 33 -18.98 -0.45 22.44
CA ILE A 33 -18.98 -1.80 23.01
C ILE A 33 -20.40 -2.28 23.28
N THR A 34 -20.60 -3.60 23.27
CA THR A 34 -21.77 -4.22 23.92
C THR A 34 -21.31 -4.95 25.18
N GLN A 35 -21.63 -4.39 26.35
CA GLN A 35 -21.24 -4.95 27.65
C GLN A 35 -22.46 -5.48 28.40
N SER A 36 -22.39 -6.72 28.89
CA SER A 36 -23.49 -7.37 29.63
C SER A 36 -23.26 -7.27 31.14
N TYR A 37 -24.36 -7.19 31.88
CA TYR A 37 -24.42 -7.14 33.34
C TYR A 37 -25.51 -8.07 33.85
N VAL A 38 -25.22 -8.80 34.93
CA VAL A 38 -26.16 -9.73 35.57
C VAL A 38 -26.81 -9.03 36.76
N VAL A 39 -28.13 -9.05 36.79
CA VAL A 39 -28.96 -8.56 37.90
C VAL A 39 -29.43 -9.76 38.71
N ARG A 40 -29.27 -9.67 40.03
CA ARG A 40 -29.88 -10.54 41.03
C ARG A 40 -30.95 -9.76 41.77
N SER A 41 -32.21 -10.12 41.60
CA SER A 41 -33.33 -9.35 42.13
C SER A 41 -34.56 -10.22 42.30
N ASN A 42 -35.29 -10.04 43.38
CA ASN A 42 -36.69 -10.51 43.51
C ASN A 42 -37.71 -9.37 43.35
N GLN A 43 -37.25 -8.22 42.85
CA GLN A 43 -38.03 -7.01 42.61
C GLN A 43 -37.95 -6.60 41.14
N SER A 44 -39.00 -5.95 40.64
CA SER A 44 -38.97 -5.33 39.32
C SER A 44 -37.93 -4.22 39.24
N TRP A 45 -37.24 -4.14 38.12
CA TRP A 45 -36.18 -3.17 37.88
C TRP A 45 -36.26 -2.56 36.47
N GLU A 46 -35.82 -1.31 36.35
CA GLU A 46 -35.75 -0.57 35.09
C GLU A 46 -34.46 0.27 35.05
N VAL A 47 -33.88 0.42 33.86
CA VAL A 47 -32.69 1.22 33.58
C VAL A 47 -33.11 2.42 32.74
N VAL A 48 -32.98 3.62 33.31
CA VAL A 48 -33.50 4.86 32.73
C VAL A 48 -32.36 5.84 32.46
N ALA A 49 -32.18 6.23 31.19
CA ALA A 49 -31.23 7.25 30.80
C ALA A 49 -31.61 8.61 31.41
N GLN A 50 -30.61 9.34 31.92
CA GLN A 50 -30.81 10.62 32.62
C GLN A 50 -30.63 11.85 31.72
N SER A 51 -30.28 11.64 30.46
CA SER A 51 -30.22 12.67 29.43
C SER A 51 -30.62 12.09 28.08
N GLU A 52 -30.97 12.95 27.14
CA GLU A 52 -31.28 12.56 25.77
C GLU A 52 -30.01 12.10 25.02
N GLY A 53 -30.13 11.05 24.22
CA GLY A 53 -29.04 10.53 23.40
C GLY A 53 -29.25 9.06 23.00
N GLU A 54 -29.01 8.74 21.73
CA GLU A 54 -29.24 7.38 21.20
C GLU A 54 -27.97 6.52 21.14
N TRP A 55 -26.79 7.14 21.33
CA TRP A 55 -25.48 6.51 21.20
C TRP A 55 -25.19 5.45 22.28
N VAL A 56 -25.96 5.41 23.36
CA VAL A 56 -25.92 4.34 24.35
C VAL A 56 -27.32 3.98 24.81
N LYS A 57 -27.61 2.67 24.83
CA LYS A 57 -28.89 2.15 25.34
C LYS A 57 -28.72 0.91 26.19
N ALA A 58 -29.63 0.76 27.16
CA ALA A 58 -29.79 -0.47 27.93
C ALA A 58 -30.77 -1.43 27.23
N PHE A 59 -30.43 -2.72 27.12
CA PHE A 59 -31.32 -3.73 26.56
C PHE A 59 -31.15 -5.13 27.20
N PRO A 60 -32.25 -5.78 27.65
CA PRO A 60 -33.55 -5.16 27.95
C PRO A 60 -33.37 -4.05 28.99
N SER A 61 -34.17 -2.99 28.90
CA SER A 61 -34.12 -1.87 29.85
C SER A 61 -34.93 -2.11 31.11
N LYS A 62 -35.60 -3.27 31.25
CA LYS A 62 -36.40 -3.63 32.43
C LYS A 62 -36.49 -5.14 32.61
N GLY A 63 -36.79 -5.58 33.82
CA GLY A 63 -37.05 -6.98 34.18
C GLY A 63 -37.80 -7.08 35.51
N ASP A 64 -38.37 -8.26 35.79
CA ASP A 64 -39.21 -8.48 36.99
C ASP A 64 -38.54 -9.37 38.06
N ASP A 65 -37.39 -9.98 37.74
CA ASP A 65 -36.65 -10.94 38.57
C ASP A 65 -35.15 -10.89 38.19
N ASP A 66 -34.38 -11.92 38.55
CA ASP A 66 -33.03 -12.16 38.00
C ASP A 66 -32.99 -11.99 36.47
N GLY A 67 -31.92 -11.38 35.97
CA GLY A 67 -31.84 -11.10 34.54
C GLY A 67 -30.47 -10.65 34.08
N ILE A 68 -30.37 -10.44 32.77
CA ILE A 68 -29.19 -9.87 32.12
C ILE A 68 -29.66 -8.66 31.32
N PHE A 69 -29.02 -7.52 31.54
CA PHE A 69 -29.12 -6.38 30.63
C PHE A 69 -27.77 -6.09 30.00
N LYS A 70 -27.79 -5.31 28.92
CA LYS A 70 -26.58 -4.89 28.21
C LYS A 70 -26.60 -3.39 28.00
N PHE A 71 -25.45 -2.75 28.14
CA PHE A 71 -25.23 -1.47 27.49
C PHE A 71 -24.69 -1.72 26.09
N ILE A 72 -25.37 -1.15 25.09
CA ILE A 72 -24.94 -1.12 23.70
C ILE A 72 -24.52 0.31 23.42
N VAL A 73 -23.21 0.53 23.29
CA VAL A 73 -22.57 1.83 23.06
C VAL A 73 -22.08 1.86 21.62
N GLU A 74 -22.54 2.84 20.85
CA GLU A 74 -22.16 3.07 19.46
C GLU A 74 -20.81 3.78 19.34
N GLU A 75 -20.20 3.74 18.17
CA GLU A 75 -18.95 4.47 17.87
C GLU A 75 -19.13 5.99 18.09
N ASN A 76 -18.11 6.63 18.66
CA ASN A 76 -18.05 8.09 18.77
C ASN A 76 -17.29 8.69 17.58
N ASN A 77 -18.04 9.14 16.57
CA ASN A 77 -17.49 9.83 15.40
C ASN A 77 -17.26 11.34 15.62
N THR A 78 -17.38 11.83 16.85
CA THR A 78 -17.18 13.25 17.20
C THR A 78 -15.88 13.46 17.96
N PHE A 79 -15.37 14.70 17.95
CA PHE A 79 -14.15 15.08 18.67
C PHE A 79 -14.41 15.49 20.13
N ASP A 80 -15.63 15.31 20.62
CA ASP A 80 -16.00 15.55 22.00
C ASP A 80 -16.19 14.22 22.73
N ALA A 81 -15.61 14.11 23.92
CA ALA A 81 -15.91 13.00 24.81
C ALA A 81 -17.35 13.12 25.29
N ARG A 82 -18.06 12.00 25.39
CA ARG A 82 -19.49 11.99 25.73
C ARG A 82 -19.77 11.10 26.92
N VAL A 83 -20.77 11.51 27.70
CA VAL A 83 -21.13 10.87 28.97
C VAL A 83 -22.64 10.73 29.05
N MET A 84 -23.11 9.57 29.49
CA MET A 84 -24.52 9.30 29.81
C MET A 84 -24.60 8.69 31.21
N ASN A 85 -25.49 9.24 32.03
CA ASN A 85 -25.82 8.62 33.31
C ASN A 85 -27.12 7.83 33.18
N PHE A 86 -27.18 6.68 33.85
CA PHE A 86 -28.38 5.86 33.96
C PHE A 86 -28.77 5.72 35.43
N ALA A 87 -30.06 5.87 35.72
CA ALA A 87 -30.62 5.53 37.01
C ALA A 87 -31.25 4.14 36.95
N PHE A 88 -31.10 3.39 38.03
CA PHE A 88 -31.86 2.16 38.23
C PHE A 88 -33.10 2.48 39.05
N LEU A 89 -34.27 2.09 38.58
CA LEU A 89 -35.52 2.13 39.33
C LEU A 89 -35.83 0.72 39.80
N VAL A 90 -36.05 0.52 41.10
CA VAL A 90 -36.47 -0.76 41.68
C VAL A 90 -37.85 -0.59 42.27
N ASN A 91 -38.83 -1.34 41.77
CA ASN A 91 -40.27 -1.13 42.03
C ASN A 91 -40.71 0.34 41.87
N GLY A 92 -40.22 0.98 40.81
CA GLY A 92 -40.51 2.39 40.51
C GLY A 92 -39.84 3.41 41.43
N LYS A 93 -38.92 2.99 42.31
CA LYS A 93 -38.11 3.90 43.15
C LYS A 93 -36.67 3.97 42.65
N GLU A 94 -36.24 5.18 42.33
CA GLU A 94 -34.87 5.47 41.92
C GLU A 94 -33.86 5.09 43.01
N GLN A 95 -32.79 4.41 42.60
CA GLN A 95 -31.67 4.07 43.45
C GLN A 95 -30.68 5.25 43.55
N PRO A 96 -29.96 5.40 44.68
CA PRO A 96 -29.13 6.59 44.93
C PRO A 96 -27.87 6.68 44.07
N ALA A 97 -27.41 5.57 43.47
CA ALA A 97 -26.22 5.52 42.65
C ALA A 97 -26.60 5.52 41.16
N LEU A 98 -26.02 6.45 40.40
CA LEU A 98 -26.11 6.45 38.95
C LEU A 98 -25.01 5.57 38.36
N PHE A 99 -25.34 4.89 37.26
CA PHE A 99 -24.39 4.20 36.43
C PHE A 99 -23.88 5.13 35.35
N ARG A 100 -22.57 5.40 35.34
CA ARG A 100 -21.97 6.37 34.42
C ARG A 100 -21.29 5.67 33.25
N VAL A 101 -21.76 5.92 32.03
CA VAL A 101 -21.10 5.50 30.79
C VAL A 101 -20.30 6.69 30.25
N GLU A 102 -18.98 6.54 30.16
CA GLU A 102 -18.07 7.50 29.55
C GLU A 102 -17.51 6.91 28.26
N GLN A 103 -17.49 7.71 27.19
CA GLN A 103 -16.88 7.33 25.94
C GLN A 103 -15.90 8.40 25.47
N GLU A 104 -14.69 7.95 25.10
CA GLU A 104 -13.63 8.81 24.61
C GLU A 104 -14.00 9.55 23.31
N ALA A 105 -13.37 10.71 23.10
CA ALA A 105 -13.48 11.47 21.86
C ALA A 105 -12.72 10.79 20.72
N ASN A 106 -13.18 10.97 19.47
CA ASN A 106 -12.36 10.68 18.30
C ASN A 106 -11.15 11.62 18.24
N VAL A 107 -10.07 11.19 17.60
CA VAL A 107 -8.86 12.00 17.43
C VAL A 107 -8.78 12.47 15.98
N PRO A 108 -8.70 13.79 15.72
CA PRO A 108 -8.59 14.30 14.35
C PRO A 108 -7.26 13.88 13.72
N PHE A 109 -7.30 13.36 12.49
CA PHE A 109 -6.11 12.92 11.78
C PHE A 109 -6.15 13.25 10.29
N ILE A 110 -4.96 13.44 9.72
CA ILE A 110 -4.70 13.48 8.28
C ILE A 110 -3.47 12.59 8.05
N THR A 111 -3.60 11.62 7.17
CA THR A 111 -2.48 10.83 6.65
C THR A 111 -2.43 10.99 5.15
N VAL A 112 -1.23 11.23 4.61
CA VAL A 112 -0.98 11.32 3.18
C VAL A 112 -0.11 10.15 2.79
N GLN A 113 -0.51 9.39 1.78
CA GLN A 113 0.26 8.26 1.29
C GLN A 113 1.58 8.77 0.70
N ASN A 114 2.68 8.07 1.00
CA ASN A 114 4.04 8.39 0.55
C ASN A 114 4.54 9.80 0.97
N ALA A 115 4.04 10.31 2.11
CA ALA A 115 4.44 11.65 2.57
C ALA A 115 5.93 11.73 2.95
N GLU A 116 6.49 10.65 3.50
CA GLU A 116 7.89 10.60 3.94
C GLU A 116 8.84 10.37 2.76
N GLU A 117 8.47 9.49 1.83
CA GLU A 117 9.24 9.18 0.62
C GLU A 117 9.17 10.32 -0.41
N GLY A 118 8.05 11.07 -0.42
CA GLY A 118 7.75 12.03 -1.46
C GLY A 118 7.14 11.38 -2.69
N ILE A 119 6.82 12.22 -3.67
CA ILE A 119 6.29 11.81 -4.98
C ILE A 119 7.34 12.14 -6.03
N SER A 120 7.81 11.13 -6.75
CA SER A 120 8.65 11.32 -7.93
C SER A 120 7.80 11.37 -9.19
N VAL A 121 8.05 12.38 -10.03
CA VAL A 121 7.39 12.56 -11.31
C VAL A 121 8.44 12.53 -12.41
N ALA A 122 8.16 11.80 -13.48
CA ALA A 122 9.04 11.78 -14.65
C ALA A 122 9.22 13.20 -15.20
N SER A 123 10.40 13.46 -15.75
CA SER A 123 10.73 14.66 -16.52
C SER A 123 9.74 14.90 -17.67
N ALA A 124 9.14 13.85 -18.24
CA ALA A 124 8.08 13.96 -19.25
C ALA A 124 6.81 14.66 -18.73
N GLY A 125 6.62 14.69 -17.41
CA GLY A 125 5.39 15.13 -16.76
C GLY A 125 4.30 14.07 -16.83
N GLY A 126 3.04 14.52 -16.78
CA GLY A 126 1.87 13.67 -16.83
C GLY A 126 1.05 13.68 -15.55
N ASN A 127 0.01 12.85 -15.54
CA ASN A 127 -0.96 12.82 -14.45
C ASN A 127 -0.46 11.91 -13.32
N PHE A 128 -0.64 12.34 -12.08
CA PHE A 128 -0.35 11.57 -10.89
C PHE A 128 -1.41 11.83 -9.81
N GLN A 129 -1.48 10.94 -8.83
CA GLN A 129 -2.48 11.00 -7.76
C GLN A 129 -1.84 10.84 -6.40
N ILE A 130 -2.27 11.66 -5.45
CA ILE A 130 -1.91 11.58 -4.03
C ILE A 130 -3.14 11.11 -3.27
N ASN A 131 -3.04 9.98 -2.59
CA ASN A 131 -4.11 9.47 -1.74
C ASN A 131 -3.92 9.94 -0.30
N LEU A 132 -5.03 10.16 0.39
CA LEU A 132 -5.03 10.52 1.80
C LEU A 132 -6.18 9.83 2.55
N SER A 133 -6.03 9.72 3.86
CA SER A 133 -7.08 9.27 4.77
C SER A 133 -7.22 10.29 5.91
N THR A 134 -8.45 10.63 6.23
CA THR A 134 -8.76 11.66 7.22
C THR A 134 -10.19 11.52 7.76
N ASN A 135 -10.40 11.98 8.99
CA ASN A 135 -11.73 12.14 9.59
C ASN A 135 -12.10 13.63 9.78
N VAL A 136 -11.36 14.55 9.17
CA VAL A 136 -11.62 15.99 9.23
C VAL A 136 -11.82 16.56 7.83
N GLU A 137 -12.56 17.67 7.74
CA GLU A 137 -12.55 18.49 6.52
C GLU A 137 -11.15 19.07 6.30
N TRP A 138 -10.73 19.10 5.03
CA TRP A 138 -9.37 19.46 4.65
C TRP A 138 -9.34 20.30 3.38
N THR A 139 -8.22 21.00 3.21
CA THR A 139 -7.85 21.72 1.99
C THR A 139 -6.36 21.49 1.74
N TYR A 140 -5.89 21.83 0.55
CA TYR A 140 -4.48 21.73 0.22
C TYR A 140 -3.95 22.99 -0.47
N GLN A 141 -2.63 23.19 -0.37
CA GLN A 141 -1.90 24.22 -1.09
C GLN A 141 -0.64 23.61 -1.70
N ILE A 142 -0.29 24.03 -2.91
CA ILE A 142 0.99 23.71 -3.53
C ILE A 142 1.88 24.96 -3.52
N THR A 143 3.10 24.82 -3.02
CA THR A 143 4.14 25.87 -3.05
C THR A 143 5.23 25.47 -4.03
N ASN A 144 5.73 26.42 -4.82
CA ASN A 144 6.71 26.20 -5.90
C ASN A 144 6.26 25.20 -6.99
N GLY A 145 4.94 25.09 -7.18
CA GLY A 145 4.33 24.15 -8.13
C GLY A 145 3.59 24.83 -9.27
N ASP A 146 4.09 25.95 -9.80
CA ASP A 146 3.49 26.63 -10.97
C ASP A 146 3.40 25.72 -12.21
N TRP A 147 4.17 24.64 -12.23
CA TRP A 147 4.21 23.58 -13.24
C TRP A 147 3.26 22.40 -12.93
N ILE A 148 2.45 22.48 -11.87
CA ILE A 148 1.48 21.47 -11.45
C ILE A 148 0.07 22.06 -11.54
N GLN A 149 -0.84 21.34 -12.20
CA GLN A 149 -2.23 21.73 -12.38
C GLN A 149 -3.16 20.75 -11.64
N ASP A 150 -4.17 21.27 -10.95
CA ASP A 150 -5.26 20.46 -10.39
C ASP A 150 -6.12 19.89 -11.52
N ILE A 151 -6.43 18.60 -11.42
CA ILE A 151 -7.37 17.92 -12.33
C ILE A 151 -8.68 17.64 -11.59
N GLU A 152 -8.57 17.00 -10.43
CA GLU A 152 -9.71 16.52 -9.66
C GLU A 152 -9.30 16.35 -8.19
N THR A 153 -10.17 16.79 -7.28
CA THR A 153 -10.02 16.55 -5.85
C THR A 153 -11.26 15.83 -5.33
N THR A 154 -11.06 14.73 -4.63
CA THR A 154 -12.11 13.95 -3.96
C THR A 154 -11.90 13.98 -2.45
N GLU A 155 -12.74 13.31 -1.65
CA GLU A 155 -12.54 13.22 -0.19
C GLU A 155 -11.28 12.45 0.21
N THR A 156 -10.77 11.57 -0.65
CA THR A 156 -9.66 10.64 -0.37
C THR A 156 -8.47 10.77 -1.32
N SER A 157 -8.53 11.66 -2.32
CA SER A 157 -7.47 11.82 -3.30
C SER A 157 -7.38 13.22 -3.92
N ILE A 158 -6.15 13.58 -4.34
CA ILE A 158 -5.84 14.76 -5.14
C ILE A 158 -5.18 14.29 -6.43
N LYS A 159 -5.80 14.54 -7.57
CA LYS A 159 -5.28 14.20 -8.90
C LYS A 159 -4.73 15.45 -9.57
N LEU A 160 -3.47 15.37 -9.96
CA LEU A 160 -2.66 16.49 -10.46
C LEU A 160 -2.05 16.14 -11.83
N SER A 161 -1.71 17.17 -12.59
CA SER A 161 -0.90 17.04 -13.82
C SER A 161 0.39 17.84 -13.66
N ALA A 162 1.54 17.23 -13.91
CA ALA A 162 2.80 17.93 -14.03
C ALA A 162 3.10 18.26 -15.49
N GLU A 163 3.52 19.48 -15.76
CA GLU A 163 4.09 19.87 -17.06
C GLU A 163 5.45 19.20 -17.26
N LYS A 164 5.84 18.99 -18.52
CA LYS A 164 7.17 18.49 -18.90
C LYS A 164 8.28 19.39 -18.34
N ASN A 165 9.30 18.78 -17.73
CA ASN A 165 10.52 19.46 -17.33
C ASN A 165 11.55 19.41 -18.47
N LYS A 166 12.11 20.58 -18.82
CA LYS A 166 13.21 20.73 -19.79
C LYS A 166 14.48 21.29 -19.16
N GLY A 167 14.43 21.62 -17.87
CA GLY A 167 15.56 22.17 -17.12
C GLY A 167 16.09 21.17 -16.10
N THR A 168 16.75 21.70 -15.09
CA THR A 168 17.24 20.89 -13.97
C THR A 168 16.07 20.30 -13.16
N GLU A 169 16.37 19.30 -12.33
CA GLU A 169 15.42 18.81 -11.32
C GLU A 169 14.75 19.97 -10.57
N ARG A 170 13.45 19.83 -10.31
CA ARG A 170 12.63 20.83 -9.61
C ARG A 170 11.68 20.17 -8.63
N SER A 171 11.34 20.88 -7.56
CA SER A 171 10.45 20.37 -6.53
C SER A 171 9.37 21.37 -6.12
N ALA A 172 8.23 20.83 -5.72
CA ALA A 172 7.12 21.54 -5.09
C ALA A 172 6.77 20.90 -3.75
N THR A 173 6.09 21.63 -2.88
CA THR A 173 5.55 21.08 -1.63
C THR A 173 4.05 21.19 -1.66
N LEU A 174 3.36 20.06 -1.53
CA LEU A 174 1.93 20.03 -1.29
C LEU A 174 1.69 19.90 0.21
N THR A 175 0.90 20.80 0.77
CA THR A 175 0.50 20.80 2.19
C THR A 175 -1.00 20.62 2.30
N VAL A 176 -1.43 19.54 2.95
CA VAL A 176 -2.82 19.28 3.35
C VAL A 176 -3.02 19.79 4.77
N SER A 177 -4.11 20.50 5.04
CA SER A 177 -4.43 21.05 6.36
C SER A 177 -5.93 21.09 6.62
N SER A 178 -6.31 21.15 7.90
CA SER A 178 -7.71 21.34 8.31
C SER A 178 -7.92 22.72 8.93
N ALA A 179 -8.92 23.47 8.44
CA ALA A 179 -9.27 24.77 8.98
C ALA A 179 -9.79 24.68 10.43
N ASN A 180 -10.52 23.61 10.76
CA ASN A 180 -11.08 23.36 12.09
C ASN A 180 -10.04 22.81 13.08
N HIS A 181 -8.93 22.27 12.57
CA HIS A 181 -7.80 21.79 13.37
C HIS A 181 -6.49 22.38 12.84
N PRO A 182 -6.17 23.67 13.11
CA PRO A 182 -5.07 24.38 12.45
C PRO A 182 -3.67 23.81 12.68
N THR A 183 -3.48 23.03 13.74
CA THR A 183 -2.21 22.33 14.03
C THR A 183 -2.08 21.02 13.26
N LEU A 184 -3.16 20.51 12.67
CA LEU A 184 -3.18 19.29 11.88
C LEU A 184 -2.88 19.62 10.42
N SER A 185 -1.62 19.41 10.05
CA SER A 185 -1.15 19.55 8.68
C SER A 185 -0.16 18.43 8.33
N LYS A 186 -0.12 18.08 7.05
CA LYS A 186 0.83 17.13 6.47
C LYS A 186 1.34 17.69 5.16
N SER A 187 2.64 17.55 4.94
CA SER A 187 3.29 17.98 3.71
C SER A 187 3.90 16.80 3.01
N VAL A 188 3.90 16.85 1.68
CA VAL A 188 4.58 15.91 0.79
C VAL A 188 5.39 16.70 -0.22
N THR A 189 6.64 16.27 -0.44
CA THR A 189 7.50 16.83 -1.48
C THR A 189 7.19 16.13 -2.80
N ILE A 190 6.98 16.91 -3.85
CA ILE A 190 6.83 16.43 -5.22
C ILE A 190 8.10 16.83 -5.96
N THR A 191 8.90 15.86 -6.39
CA THR A 191 10.14 16.07 -7.15
C THR A 191 9.93 15.62 -8.58
N GLN A 192 10.20 16.50 -9.52
CA GLN A 192 10.21 16.16 -10.94
C GLN A 192 11.64 16.08 -11.44
N LEU A 193 11.97 14.94 -12.05
CA LEU A 193 13.30 14.62 -12.54
C LEU A 193 13.83 15.65 -13.54
N ASP A 194 15.15 15.72 -13.61
CA ASP A 194 15.90 16.54 -14.57
C ASP A 194 15.46 16.24 -16.02
N GLY A 195 15.33 17.29 -16.83
CA GLY A 195 14.88 17.20 -18.22
C GLY A 195 15.80 16.37 -19.12
N SER A 196 17.04 16.12 -18.70
CA SER A 196 17.96 15.20 -19.37
C SER A 196 17.62 13.73 -19.13
N ILE A 197 16.85 13.39 -18.10
CA ILE A 197 16.45 12.01 -17.81
C ILE A 197 15.29 11.63 -18.71
N VAL A 198 15.44 10.58 -19.50
CA VAL A 198 14.40 10.07 -20.41
C VAL A 198 13.55 9.01 -19.72
N LEU A 199 14.20 8.15 -18.93
CA LEU A 199 13.60 7.05 -18.20
C LEU A 199 14.50 6.75 -17.00
N GLU A 200 13.91 6.49 -15.84
CA GLU A 200 14.62 6.02 -14.64
C GLU A 200 13.71 5.04 -13.90
N GLU A 201 14.24 3.85 -13.60
CA GLU A 201 13.50 2.74 -12.98
C GLU A 201 14.40 1.93 -12.06
N HIS A 202 13.92 1.70 -10.84
CA HIS A 202 14.61 0.99 -9.77
C HIS A 202 13.84 -0.24 -9.28
N PHE A 203 12.66 -0.52 -9.82
CA PHE A 203 11.79 -1.65 -9.49
C PHE A 203 11.47 -1.87 -7.99
N ASP A 204 11.78 -0.92 -7.11
CA ASP A 204 11.55 -0.97 -5.65
C ASP A 204 10.08 -1.23 -5.27
N TRP A 205 9.16 -0.87 -6.17
CA TRP A 205 7.72 -1.10 -6.02
C TRP A 205 7.30 -2.56 -6.26
N LEU A 206 8.20 -3.42 -6.76
CA LEU A 206 7.99 -4.85 -6.86
C LEU A 206 8.39 -5.53 -5.54
N THR A 207 7.49 -6.32 -4.95
CA THR A 207 7.71 -6.98 -3.64
C THR A 207 7.49 -8.49 -3.70
N TYR A 208 7.77 -9.12 -4.84
CA TYR A 208 7.49 -10.54 -5.09
C TYR A 208 8.69 -11.45 -4.80
N GLY A 209 8.43 -12.65 -4.31
CA GLY A 209 9.44 -13.70 -4.18
C GLY A 209 10.55 -13.35 -3.19
N SER A 210 11.80 -13.39 -3.65
CA SER A 210 13.01 -13.30 -2.82
C SER A 210 14.08 -12.46 -3.51
N THR A 211 14.98 -11.84 -2.74
CA THR A 211 16.21 -11.21 -3.27
C THR A 211 17.22 -12.26 -3.75
N ILE A 212 17.18 -13.48 -3.18
CA ILE A 212 18.17 -14.52 -3.42
C ILE A 212 17.98 -15.15 -4.80
N PHE A 213 18.95 -14.95 -5.70
CA PHE A 213 18.80 -15.27 -7.11
C PHE A 213 18.38 -16.71 -7.45
N TYR A 214 18.90 -17.72 -6.74
CA TYR A 214 18.53 -19.12 -6.97
C TYR A 214 17.17 -19.55 -6.41
N THR A 215 16.51 -18.67 -5.63
CA THR A 215 15.18 -18.92 -5.05
C THR A 215 14.11 -18.38 -5.99
N THR A 216 13.44 -19.26 -6.75
CA THR A 216 12.43 -18.85 -7.74
C THR A 216 10.98 -18.92 -7.21
N SER A 217 10.78 -19.32 -5.96
CA SER A 217 9.45 -19.39 -5.36
C SER A 217 8.89 -17.99 -5.09
N GLY A 218 7.63 -17.77 -5.47
CA GLY A 218 6.90 -16.52 -5.18
C GLY A 218 7.17 -15.38 -6.17
N GLU A 219 8.02 -15.57 -7.18
CA GLU A 219 8.17 -14.61 -8.29
C GLU A 219 6.89 -14.53 -9.13
N LYS A 220 6.64 -13.37 -9.75
CA LYS A 220 5.40 -13.12 -10.48
C LYS A 220 5.67 -12.81 -11.94
N ARG A 221 5.12 -13.61 -12.85
CA ARG A 221 5.28 -13.41 -14.30
C ARG A 221 4.55 -12.15 -14.78
N MET A 222 5.12 -11.44 -15.76
CA MET A 222 4.63 -10.14 -16.23
C MET A 222 3.19 -10.18 -16.74
N ASP A 223 2.79 -11.25 -17.43
CA ASP A 223 1.40 -11.46 -17.87
C ASP A 223 0.38 -11.67 -16.73
N SER A 224 0.84 -11.64 -15.48
CA SER A 224 0.03 -11.75 -14.27
C SER A 224 0.13 -10.52 -13.36
N TRP A 225 0.87 -9.48 -13.77
CA TRP A 225 1.01 -8.22 -13.03
C TRP A 225 -0.35 -7.53 -12.79
N THR A 226 -0.45 -6.75 -11.72
CA THR A 226 -1.64 -5.93 -11.44
C THR A 226 -1.75 -4.80 -12.46
N GLN A 227 -2.93 -4.17 -12.54
CA GLN A 227 -3.10 -3.02 -13.43
C GLN A 227 -2.15 -1.88 -13.05
N ASP A 228 -2.03 -1.55 -11.76
CA ASP A 228 -1.09 -0.51 -11.27
C ASP A 228 0.37 -0.81 -11.69
N GLU A 229 0.79 -2.08 -11.64
CA GLU A 229 2.12 -2.51 -12.07
C GLU A 229 2.30 -2.33 -13.59
N MET A 230 1.27 -2.67 -14.37
CA MET A 230 1.28 -2.52 -15.83
C MET A 230 1.19 -1.06 -16.29
N ASP A 231 0.54 -0.19 -15.53
CA ASP A 231 0.37 1.25 -15.83
C ASP A 231 1.70 2.02 -15.79
N ARG A 232 2.77 1.40 -15.30
CA ARG A 232 4.15 1.91 -15.39
C ARG A 232 4.76 1.77 -16.80
N GLY A 233 4.04 1.11 -17.72
CA GLY A 233 4.33 1.10 -19.16
C GLY A 233 5.39 0.10 -19.61
N TRP A 234 5.94 -0.72 -18.70
CA TRP A 234 6.83 -1.83 -19.04
C TRP A 234 6.05 -2.97 -19.69
N THR A 235 6.63 -3.56 -20.74
CA THR A 235 6.03 -4.68 -21.46
C THR A 235 7.06 -5.76 -21.77
N SER A 236 6.59 -6.90 -22.29
CA SER A 236 7.42 -8.01 -22.75
C SER A 236 6.75 -8.68 -23.94
N THR A 237 7.53 -9.15 -24.89
CA THR A 237 7.04 -9.85 -26.07
C THR A 237 6.51 -11.24 -25.67
N PRO A 238 5.26 -11.60 -26.04
CA PRO A 238 4.75 -12.96 -25.86
C PRO A 238 5.64 -14.00 -26.58
N ASN A 239 6.25 -14.89 -25.81
CA ASN A 239 7.16 -15.88 -26.35
C ASN A 239 6.37 -17.06 -26.95
N THR A 240 6.33 -17.14 -28.28
CA THR A 240 5.64 -18.19 -29.04
C THR A 240 6.17 -19.60 -28.77
N SER A 241 7.43 -19.73 -28.36
CA SER A 241 8.03 -21.01 -27.96
C SER A 241 7.62 -21.44 -26.54
N SER A 242 7.11 -20.53 -25.72
CA SER A 242 6.68 -20.77 -24.35
C SER A 242 5.18 -20.49 -24.16
N SER A 243 4.33 -21.02 -25.04
CA SER A 243 2.87 -20.88 -24.96
C SER A 243 2.39 -19.43 -24.88
N ASN A 244 3.09 -18.51 -25.57
CA ASN A 244 2.83 -17.07 -25.58
C ASN A 244 2.94 -16.39 -24.20
N GLN A 245 3.69 -16.97 -23.28
CA GLN A 245 3.98 -16.32 -22.00
C GLN A 245 4.91 -15.12 -22.20
N GLN A 246 4.66 -14.03 -21.45
CA GLN A 246 5.63 -12.96 -21.28
C GLN A 246 6.67 -13.43 -20.24
N VAL A 247 7.82 -13.91 -20.71
CA VAL A 247 8.82 -14.64 -19.89
C VAL A 247 9.72 -13.68 -19.10
N VAL A 248 9.12 -12.70 -18.45
CA VAL A 248 9.73 -11.77 -17.51
C VAL A 248 9.06 -11.94 -16.16
N TYR A 249 9.83 -11.91 -15.08
CA TYR A 249 9.34 -12.15 -13.73
C TYR A 249 9.72 -11.01 -12.80
N ALA A 250 8.72 -10.41 -12.17
CA ALA A 250 8.90 -9.52 -11.05
C ALA A 250 9.44 -10.27 -9.84
N ARG A 251 10.41 -9.64 -9.18
CA ARG A 251 11.00 -10.04 -7.91
C ARG A 251 11.13 -8.81 -7.02
N THR A 252 11.50 -9.00 -5.77
CA THR A 252 11.60 -7.89 -4.80
C THR A 252 12.74 -6.95 -5.21
N GLY A 253 12.40 -5.76 -5.69
CA GLY A 253 13.34 -4.73 -6.14
C GLY A 253 13.98 -4.95 -7.52
N PHE A 254 13.63 -5.98 -8.29
CA PHE A 254 14.24 -6.20 -9.62
C PHE A 254 13.41 -7.14 -10.49
N VAL A 255 13.77 -7.26 -11.77
CA VAL A 255 13.15 -8.24 -12.69
C VAL A 255 14.12 -9.33 -13.11
N LYS A 256 13.57 -10.50 -13.48
CA LYS A 256 14.30 -11.62 -14.07
C LYS A 256 13.81 -11.88 -15.48
N LEU A 257 14.73 -11.91 -16.44
CA LEU A 257 14.51 -12.31 -17.81
C LEU A 257 14.65 -13.83 -17.95
N GLY A 258 13.64 -14.47 -18.55
CA GLY A 258 13.72 -15.86 -18.97
C GLY A 258 13.46 -16.91 -17.88
N LYS A 259 13.43 -18.17 -18.33
CA LYS A 259 13.37 -19.40 -17.53
C LYS A 259 14.11 -20.52 -18.25
N THR A 260 14.12 -21.72 -17.69
CA THR A 260 14.64 -22.91 -18.40
C THR A 260 13.97 -23.07 -19.76
N GLY A 261 14.78 -23.13 -20.81
CA GLY A 261 14.36 -23.34 -22.20
C GLY A 261 13.97 -22.08 -22.96
N TYR A 262 13.78 -20.93 -22.31
CA TYR A 262 13.15 -19.77 -22.96
C TYR A 262 13.65 -18.44 -22.38
N GLY A 263 14.07 -17.53 -23.25
CA GLY A 263 14.32 -16.14 -22.90
C GLY A 263 13.05 -15.30 -22.88
N GLY A 264 13.17 -14.11 -22.31
CA GLY A 264 12.15 -13.06 -22.36
C GLY A 264 12.83 -11.70 -22.42
N ASP A 265 12.17 -10.75 -23.08
CA ASP A 265 12.61 -9.37 -23.19
C ASP A 265 11.81 -8.46 -22.25
N LEU A 266 12.50 -7.49 -21.68
CA LEU A 266 11.90 -6.33 -21.04
C LEU A 266 11.93 -5.16 -22.03
N VAL A 267 10.78 -4.56 -22.26
CA VAL A 267 10.60 -3.43 -23.17
C VAL A 267 10.13 -2.21 -22.39
N SER A 268 10.86 -1.11 -22.49
CA SER A 268 10.54 0.14 -21.80
C SER A 268 9.29 0.82 -22.34
N PRO A 269 8.68 1.77 -21.60
CA PRO A 269 7.83 2.77 -22.20
C PRO A 269 8.54 3.51 -23.34
N LYS A 270 7.75 4.14 -24.21
CA LYS A 270 8.25 5.05 -25.25
C LYS A 270 8.94 6.26 -24.64
N PHE A 271 10.00 6.74 -25.28
CA PHE A 271 10.73 7.94 -24.87
C PHE A 271 9.99 9.24 -25.20
N LEU A 272 8.72 9.36 -24.79
CA LEU A 272 7.79 10.44 -25.17
C LEU A 272 8.28 11.86 -24.82
N ILE A 273 9.32 11.97 -24.00
CA ILE A 273 9.99 13.22 -23.68
C ILE A 273 10.88 13.75 -24.81
N LEU A 274 11.29 12.94 -25.77
CA LEU A 274 12.13 13.40 -26.87
C LEU A 274 11.28 14.17 -27.89
N ASP A 275 11.52 15.48 -28.02
CA ASP A 275 10.81 16.33 -29.00
C ASP A 275 11.40 16.20 -30.42
N GLU A 276 12.62 15.68 -30.52
CA GLU A 276 13.38 15.52 -31.76
C GLU A 276 14.29 14.28 -31.68
N GLU A 277 14.94 13.96 -32.79
CA GLU A 277 15.96 12.93 -32.83
C GLU A 277 17.12 13.30 -31.88
N THR A 278 17.37 12.44 -30.90
CA THR A 278 18.28 12.70 -29.77
C THR A 278 19.11 11.46 -29.47
N ASP A 279 20.41 11.65 -29.22
CA ASP A 279 21.27 10.57 -28.74
C ASP A 279 21.12 10.42 -27.22
N VAL A 280 21.03 9.18 -26.76
CA VAL A 280 20.84 8.88 -25.34
C VAL A 280 21.82 7.82 -24.85
N LYS A 281 22.26 7.93 -23.60
CA LYS A 281 23.02 6.92 -22.89
C LYS A 281 22.07 6.09 -22.04
N VAL A 282 22.23 4.78 -22.11
CA VAL A 282 21.53 3.81 -21.28
C VAL A 282 22.52 3.22 -20.28
N THR A 283 22.18 3.27 -19.00
CA THR A 283 22.90 2.62 -17.91
C THR A 283 21.94 1.69 -17.18
N PHE A 284 22.39 0.51 -16.78
CA PHE A 284 21.59 -0.44 -16.02
C PHE A 284 22.48 -1.39 -15.24
N LYS A 285 21.93 -2.06 -14.23
CA LYS A 285 22.58 -3.17 -13.55
C LYS A 285 22.08 -4.52 -14.04
N ALA A 286 22.98 -5.49 -14.14
CA ALA A 286 22.63 -6.85 -14.49
C ALA A 286 23.43 -7.91 -13.73
N VAL A 287 22.80 -9.04 -13.42
CA VAL A 287 23.43 -10.18 -12.74
C VAL A 287 22.99 -11.48 -13.42
N PRO A 288 23.87 -12.47 -13.66
CA PRO A 288 23.50 -13.73 -14.29
C PRO A 288 23.03 -14.75 -13.26
N TYR A 289 22.16 -15.69 -13.68
CA TYR A 289 21.70 -16.75 -12.79
C TYR A 289 22.74 -17.84 -12.54
N GLN A 290 22.97 -18.14 -11.26
CA GLN A 290 23.72 -19.31 -10.80
C GLN A 290 22.89 -20.10 -9.77
N THR A 291 22.89 -21.43 -9.83
CA THR A 291 22.28 -22.25 -8.76
C THR A 291 23.07 -22.12 -7.45
N LYS A 292 22.46 -22.46 -6.30
CA LYS A 292 23.17 -22.54 -5.01
C LYS A 292 24.45 -23.40 -5.07
N GLY A 293 24.42 -24.47 -5.87
CA GLY A 293 25.57 -25.36 -6.08
C GLY A 293 26.58 -24.90 -7.13
N GLY A 294 26.51 -23.65 -7.61
CA GLY A 294 27.48 -23.09 -8.54
C GLY A 294 27.23 -23.40 -10.03
N THR A 295 26.09 -24.00 -10.38
CA THR A 295 25.78 -24.25 -11.80
C THR A 295 25.32 -22.96 -12.48
N GLN A 296 26.14 -22.47 -13.39
CA GLN A 296 25.91 -21.25 -14.16
C GLN A 296 25.02 -21.51 -15.38
N ASP A 297 24.09 -20.60 -15.64
CA ASP A 297 23.39 -20.51 -16.93
C ASP A 297 24.31 -19.98 -18.03
N ASP A 298 23.80 -19.83 -19.26
CA ASP A 298 24.39 -18.88 -20.19
C ASP A 298 24.08 -17.45 -19.72
N ASN A 299 24.85 -16.48 -20.19
CA ASN A 299 24.88 -15.15 -19.61
C ASN A 299 24.93 -14.01 -20.63
N THR A 300 24.30 -14.20 -21.79
CA THR A 300 24.21 -13.17 -22.83
C THR A 300 22.98 -12.29 -22.59
N LEU A 301 23.16 -10.97 -22.57
CA LEU A 301 22.06 -10.01 -22.60
C LEU A 301 22.11 -9.26 -23.93
N ASN A 302 21.14 -9.52 -24.81
CA ASN A 302 20.99 -8.77 -26.04
C ASN A 302 20.32 -7.44 -25.74
N VAL A 303 20.83 -6.36 -26.34
CA VAL A 303 20.28 -5.01 -26.20
C VAL A 303 19.84 -4.51 -27.57
N GLY A 304 18.73 -3.81 -27.62
CA GLY A 304 18.15 -3.31 -28.87
C GLY A 304 17.15 -2.21 -28.63
N VAL A 305 16.54 -1.76 -29.73
CA VAL A 305 15.45 -0.80 -29.71
C VAL A 305 14.28 -1.27 -30.56
N ILE A 306 13.08 -0.89 -30.15
CA ILE A 306 11.88 -0.95 -30.97
C ILE A 306 11.58 0.48 -31.42
N GLY A 307 11.41 0.68 -32.73
CA GLY A 307 11.26 2.02 -33.32
C GLY A 307 12.60 2.62 -33.79
N PRO A 308 12.66 3.95 -33.97
CA PRO A 308 13.88 4.63 -34.41
C PRO A 308 15.04 4.51 -33.42
N GLY A 309 16.26 4.60 -33.93
CA GLY A 309 17.49 4.57 -33.14
C GLY A 309 18.39 3.38 -33.46
N THR A 310 19.65 3.43 -33.00
CA THR A 310 20.63 2.36 -33.19
C THR A 310 21.51 2.24 -31.95
N THR A 311 21.61 1.02 -31.40
CA THR A 311 22.46 0.75 -30.24
C THR A 311 23.94 0.70 -30.64
N SER A 312 24.83 1.18 -29.75
CA SER A 312 26.28 1.14 -29.98
C SER A 312 26.87 -0.27 -29.84
N VAL A 313 26.12 -1.20 -29.28
CA VAL A 313 26.45 -2.62 -29.10
C VAL A 313 25.18 -3.46 -29.29
N ASP A 314 25.32 -4.72 -29.69
CA ASP A 314 24.18 -5.64 -29.85
C ASP A 314 23.92 -6.47 -28.59
N ALA A 315 24.95 -6.69 -27.76
CA ALA A 315 24.86 -7.55 -26.59
C ALA A 315 25.99 -7.33 -25.57
N PHE A 316 25.76 -7.82 -24.35
CA PHE A 316 26.74 -7.94 -23.27
C PHE A 316 26.86 -9.38 -22.79
N THR A 317 28.06 -9.74 -22.32
CA THR A 317 28.29 -10.98 -21.57
C THR A 317 28.35 -10.65 -20.08
N ILE A 318 27.30 -11.04 -19.34
CA ILE A 318 27.11 -10.68 -17.94
C ILE A 318 27.91 -11.64 -17.04
N SER A 319 29.08 -11.22 -16.53
CA SER A 319 30.06 -12.15 -15.94
C SER A 319 30.29 -11.99 -14.43
N ASN A 320 29.58 -11.07 -13.79
CA ASN A 320 29.55 -10.85 -12.34
C ASN A 320 28.71 -11.94 -11.64
N TRP A 321 29.26 -13.15 -11.56
CA TRP A 321 28.55 -14.28 -10.96
C TRP A 321 28.32 -14.11 -9.44
N PRO A 322 27.13 -14.43 -8.92
CA PRO A 322 26.86 -14.38 -7.49
C PRO A 322 27.78 -15.28 -6.66
N ASP A 323 28.29 -14.74 -5.55
CA ASP A 323 28.97 -15.48 -4.48
C ASP A 323 28.04 -15.56 -3.27
N TYR A 324 27.32 -16.67 -3.13
CA TYR A 324 26.31 -16.85 -2.08
C TYR A 324 26.90 -17.10 -0.69
N ASP A 325 28.20 -17.39 -0.58
CA ASP A 325 28.86 -17.53 0.72
C ASP A 325 29.28 -16.15 1.25
N ALA A 326 29.72 -15.25 0.35
CA ALA A 326 30.08 -13.87 0.69
C ALA A 326 28.87 -12.92 0.77
N ASP A 327 27.85 -13.13 -0.07
CA ASP A 327 26.63 -12.33 -0.19
C ASP A 327 25.38 -13.23 -0.14
N PRO A 328 25.03 -13.79 1.04
CA PRO A 328 23.93 -14.73 1.19
C PRO A 328 22.55 -14.12 0.87
N ASP A 329 22.41 -12.80 1.02
CA ASP A 329 21.17 -12.06 0.79
C ASP A 329 21.07 -11.48 -0.63
N CYS A 330 22.14 -11.59 -1.43
CA CYS A 330 22.23 -11.09 -2.81
C CYS A 330 21.99 -9.58 -2.94
N THR A 331 22.54 -8.81 -2.00
CA THR A 331 22.37 -7.34 -1.96
C THR A 331 23.66 -6.62 -2.34
N ALA A 332 24.83 -7.11 -1.89
CA ALA A 332 26.11 -6.46 -2.11
C ALA A 332 26.53 -6.47 -3.59
N ILE A 333 26.17 -7.52 -4.32
CA ILE A 333 26.47 -7.63 -5.75
C ILE A 333 25.88 -6.51 -6.62
N TRP A 334 24.74 -5.93 -6.21
CA TRP A 334 24.14 -4.81 -6.91
C TRP A 334 24.93 -3.51 -6.70
N GLU A 335 25.71 -3.40 -5.64
CA GLU A 335 26.56 -2.24 -5.37
C GLU A 335 27.93 -2.33 -6.05
N ASP A 336 28.28 -3.50 -6.59
CA ASP A 336 29.55 -3.71 -7.28
C ASP A 336 29.52 -3.07 -8.68
N ALA A 337 30.58 -2.32 -9.01
CA ALA A 337 30.70 -1.66 -10.31
C ALA A 337 30.65 -2.65 -11.50
N SER A 338 31.03 -3.92 -11.29
CA SER A 338 30.94 -4.98 -12.31
C SER A 338 29.51 -5.40 -12.65
N ALA A 339 28.52 -5.02 -11.84
CA ALA A 339 27.11 -5.20 -12.18
C ALA A 339 26.60 -4.10 -13.12
N THR A 340 27.33 -3.00 -13.29
CA THR A 340 26.87 -1.84 -14.09
C THR A 340 27.31 -1.96 -15.54
N TYR A 341 26.36 -1.80 -16.45
CA TYR A 341 26.57 -1.82 -17.90
C TYR A 341 26.08 -0.50 -18.51
N THR A 342 26.69 -0.10 -19.63
CA THR A 342 26.33 1.16 -20.31
C THR A 342 26.53 1.04 -21.82
N PHE A 343 25.61 1.63 -22.58
CA PHE A 343 25.71 1.79 -24.02
C PHE A 343 24.96 3.06 -24.47
N THR A 344 25.05 3.38 -25.76
CA THR A 344 24.39 4.55 -26.35
C THR A 344 23.38 4.11 -27.39
N ILE A 345 22.26 4.83 -27.50
CA ILE A 345 21.32 4.76 -28.61
C ILE A 345 21.46 6.06 -29.39
N THR A 346 21.94 5.99 -30.63
CA THR A 346 22.00 7.14 -31.54
C THR A 346 20.69 7.25 -32.32
N GLY A 347 20.17 8.47 -32.43
CA GLY A 347 18.95 8.76 -33.19
C GLY A 347 17.65 8.29 -32.54
N ALA A 348 17.56 8.30 -31.21
CA ALA A 348 16.33 7.97 -30.51
C ALA A 348 15.28 9.09 -30.68
N THR A 349 14.01 8.74 -30.62
CA THR A 349 12.86 9.66 -30.78
C THR A 349 11.77 9.31 -29.76
N ALA A 350 10.67 10.07 -29.75
CA ALA A 350 9.47 9.73 -28.97
C ALA A 350 8.90 8.33 -29.26
N GLU A 351 9.21 7.73 -30.41
CA GLU A 351 8.73 6.38 -30.77
C GLU A 351 9.69 5.26 -30.37
N THR A 352 10.87 5.60 -29.84
CA THR A 352 11.88 4.63 -29.40
C THR A 352 11.50 3.98 -28.08
N GLN A 353 11.67 2.66 -27.99
CA GLN A 353 11.62 1.89 -26.76
C GLN A 353 12.91 1.07 -26.62
N LEU A 354 13.47 1.01 -25.42
CA LEU A 354 14.58 0.13 -25.07
C LEU A 354 14.09 -1.32 -24.97
N GLN A 355 14.84 -2.26 -25.54
CA GLN A 355 14.61 -3.70 -25.42
C GLN A 355 15.85 -4.41 -24.82
N LEU A 356 15.63 -5.17 -23.75
CA LEU A 356 16.66 -5.98 -23.08
C LEU A 356 16.22 -7.44 -23.05
N LEU A 357 16.90 -8.33 -23.80
CA LEU A 357 16.53 -9.73 -23.99
C LEU A 357 17.57 -10.69 -23.39
N GLY A 358 17.13 -11.55 -22.49
CA GLY A 358 17.96 -12.62 -21.93
C GLY A 358 18.20 -13.75 -22.93
N GLY A 359 19.33 -13.72 -23.64
CA GLY A 359 19.67 -14.71 -24.66
C GLY A 359 18.74 -14.60 -25.87
N ASP A 360 18.01 -15.66 -26.17
CA ASP A 360 17.04 -15.72 -27.28
C ASP A 360 15.70 -16.23 -26.73
N PHE A 361 14.60 -15.99 -27.45
CA PHE A 361 13.27 -16.48 -27.07
C PHE A 361 13.22 -18.01 -27.00
N ALA A 362 13.90 -18.72 -27.91
CA ALA A 362 13.96 -20.18 -27.91
C ALA A 362 15.36 -20.66 -27.53
N LEU A 363 15.50 -21.20 -26.32
CA LEU A 363 16.78 -21.70 -25.81
C LEU A 363 16.86 -23.23 -25.79
N VAL A 364 15.76 -23.96 -26.01
CA VAL A 364 15.79 -25.43 -26.01
C VAL A 364 16.79 -25.94 -27.07
N GLY A 365 17.85 -26.61 -26.61
CA GLY A 365 18.93 -27.11 -27.48
C GLY A 365 19.96 -26.07 -27.92
N VAL A 366 19.86 -24.83 -27.44
CA VAL A 366 20.82 -23.74 -27.65
C VAL A 366 21.64 -23.51 -26.39
N GLY A 367 22.96 -23.48 -26.51
CA GLY A 367 23.86 -23.30 -25.36
C GLY A 367 23.58 -24.32 -24.24
N LYS A 368 23.45 -23.84 -23.00
CA LYS A 368 23.05 -24.64 -21.83
C LYS A 368 21.54 -24.83 -21.71
N GLY A 369 20.76 -24.30 -22.64
CA GLY A 369 19.30 -24.35 -22.63
C GLY A 369 18.64 -23.36 -21.67
N LYS A 370 19.39 -22.37 -21.16
CA LYS A 370 18.94 -21.45 -20.10
C LYS A 370 19.87 -20.24 -20.03
N ASN A 371 19.29 -19.04 -19.98
CA ASN A 371 19.99 -17.76 -19.94
C ASN A 371 19.22 -16.74 -19.10
N ARG A 372 19.11 -17.00 -17.78
CA ARG A 372 18.40 -16.09 -16.89
C ARG A 372 19.31 -14.93 -16.47
N ILE A 373 18.83 -13.71 -16.69
CA ILE A 373 19.50 -12.47 -16.30
C ILE A 373 18.57 -11.66 -15.40
N PHE A 374 19.10 -11.12 -14.32
CA PHE A 374 18.42 -10.17 -13.45
C PHE A 374 18.78 -8.75 -13.87
N LEU A 375 17.82 -7.83 -13.82
CA LEU A 375 18.00 -6.44 -14.21
C LEU A 375 17.43 -5.49 -13.16
N ASP A 376 18.15 -4.39 -12.95
CA ASP A 376 17.73 -3.30 -12.07
C ASP A 376 18.39 -1.96 -12.48
N ASP A 377 18.02 -0.87 -11.82
CA ASP A 377 18.62 0.46 -11.94
C ASP A 377 18.75 0.96 -13.40
N ILE A 378 17.68 0.84 -14.17
CA ILE A 378 17.66 1.25 -15.57
C ILE A 378 17.50 2.77 -15.65
N LYS A 379 18.46 3.42 -16.30
CA LYS A 379 18.48 4.85 -16.56
C LYS A 379 18.76 5.12 -18.03
N VAL A 380 17.98 6.01 -18.62
CA VAL A 380 18.20 6.56 -19.96
C VAL A 380 18.31 8.07 -19.81
N GLU A 381 19.40 8.65 -20.32
CA GLU A 381 19.67 10.09 -20.23
C GLU A 381 20.14 10.64 -21.58
N ILE A 382 19.74 11.87 -21.89
CA ILE A 382 20.17 12.63 -23.06
C ILE A 382 21.68 12.89 -22.94
N ILE A 383 22.41 12.74 -24.06
CA ILE A 383 23.82 13.10 -24.15
C ILE A 383 24.03 14.20 -25.20
N ASP A 384 25.02 15.06 -24.93
CA ASP A 384 25.41 16.20 -25.78
C ASP A 384 26.20 15.78 -27.04
#